data_AF-A0A3R8J5Y9-F1
#
_entry.id   AF-A0A3R8J5Y9-F1
#
_cell.length_a   1.000
_cell.length_b   1.000
_cell.length_c   1.000
_cell.angle_alpha   90.00
_cell.angle_beta   90.00
_cell.angle_gamma   90.00
#
_symmetry.space_group_name_H-M   'P 1'
#
loop_
_entity.id
_entity.type
_entity.pdbx_description
1 polymer ?
#
loop_
_entity_poly.entity_id
_entity_poly.type
_entity_poly.pdbx_seq_one_letter_code
_entity_poly.pdbx_strand_id
1 'polypeptide(L)' 'MAEYTEAKKRANKKWNTQNRERVRYTNARSAARSFIKNRATTADLDELAELMDARRTLLQSESH' A
#
# COMPACT_ATOMS: atom_id res chain seq x y z
N MET A 1 -8.65 -22.45 9.05
CA MET A 1 -7.79 -21.81 8.04
C MET A 1 -7.89 -22.61 6.76
N ALA A 2 -8.41 -22.05 5.67
CA ALA A 2 -8.47 -22.79 4.40
C ALA A 2 -7.03 -23.02 3.89
N GLU A 3 -6.59 -24.26 3.90
CA GLU A 3 -5.24 -24.61 3.44
C GLU A 3 -5.15 -24.37 1.93
N TYR A 4 -4.29 -23.43 1.55
CA TYR A 4 -4.07 -23.16 0.14
C TYR A 4 -3.30 -24.34 -0.46
N THR A 5 -3.97 -25.08 -1.36
CA THR A 5 -3.33 -26.13 -2.13
C THR A 5 -2.11 -25.58 -2.88
N GLU A 6 -1.09 -26.41 -3.07
CA GLU A 6 0.14 -26.04 -3.78
C GLU A 6 -0.14 -25.48 -5.19
N ALA A 7 -1.22 -25.94 -5.84
CA ALA A 7 -1.71 -25.40 -7.10
C ALA A 7 -2.14 -23.92 -7.00
N LYS A 8 -2.87 -23.54 -5.94
CA LYS A 8 -3.28 -22.14 -5.71
C LYS A 8 -2.08 -21.24 -5.41
N LYS A 9 -1.10 -21.73 -4.64
CA LYS A 9 0.14 -20.99 -4.38
C LYS A 9 0.91 -20.69 -5.68
N ARG A 10 1.04 -21.68 -6.57
CA ARG A 10 1.69 -21.51 -7.88
C ARG A 10 0.94 -20.52 -8.78
N ALA A 11 -0.39 -20.61 -8.84
CA ALA A 11 -1.22 -19.68 -9.59
C ALA A 11 -1.09 -18.24 -9.07
N ASN A 12 -1.17 -18.04 -7.76
CA ASN A 12 -0.99 -16.73 -7.13
C ASN A 12 0.43 -16.19 -7.38
N LYS A 13 1.46 -17.03 -7.30
CA LYS A 13 2.85 -16.63 -7.60
C LYS A 13 2.99 -16.15 -9.05
N LYS A 14 2.39 -16.85 -10.01
CA LYS A 14 2.42 -16.46 -11.44
C LYS A 14 1.70 -15.12 -11.65
N TRP A 15 0.50 -14.97 -11.10
CA TRP A 15 -0.26 -13.73 -11.21
C TRP A 15 0.46 -12.55 -10.53
N ASN A 16 0.99 -12.75 -9.32
CA ASN A 16 1.76 -11.74 -8.60
C ASN A 16 3.01 -11.31 -9.37
N THR A 17 3.66 -12.24 -10.10
CA THR A 17 4.84 -11.94 -10.91
C THR A 17 4.48 -11.10 -12.14
N GLN A 18 3.33 -11.35 -12.74
CA GLN A 18 2.81 -10.54 -13.86
C GLN A 18 2.26 -9.17 -13.41
N ASN A 19 1.78 -9.08 -12.17
CA ASN A 19 1.13 -7.89 -11.61
C ASN A 19 1.95 -7.26 -10.47
N ARG A 20 3.29 -7.32 -10.56
CA ARG A 20 4.20 -6.90 -9.49
C ARG A 20 3.93 -5.49 -8.97
N GLU A 21 3.70 -4.54 -9.86
CA GLU A 21 3.44 -3.15 -9.50
C GLU A 21 2.11 -3.00 -8.75
N ARG A 22 1.04 -3.63 -9.25
CA ARG A 22 -0.28 -3.62 -8.61
C ARG A 22 -0.25 -4.27 -7.22
N VAL A 23 0.49 -5.37 -7.09
CA VAL A 23 0.69 -6.05 -5.81
C VAL A 23 1.49 -5.17 -4.86
N ARG A 24 2.58 -4.55 -5.32
CA ARG A 24 3.40 -3.63 -4.53
C ARG A 24 2.57 -2.45 -4.04
N TYR A 25 1.76 -1.84 -4.90
CA TYR A 25 0.83 -0.76 -4.56
C TYR A 25 -0.17 -1.22 -3.48
N THR A 26 -0.80 -2.37 -3.67
CA THR A 26 -1.80 -2.90 -2.73
C THR A 26 -1.18 -3.19 -1.36
N ASN A 27 0.00 -3.82 -1.33
CA ASN A 27 0.71 -4.11 -0.10
C ASN A 27 1.14 -2.84 0.62
N ALA A 28 1.70 -1.86 -0.09
CA ALA A 28 2.09 -0.58 0.47
C ALA A 28 0.88 0.15 1.08
N ARG A 29 -0.25 0.19 0.35
CA ARG A 29 -1.49 0.81 0.82
C ARG A 29 -2.05 0.14 2.07
N SER A 30 -2.09 -1.19 2.10
CA SER A 30 -2.56 -1.95 3.27
C SER A 30 -1.64 -1.77 4.48
N ALA A 31 -0.32 -1.75 4.27
CA ALA A 31 0.66 -1.52 5.33
C ALA A 31 0.52 -0.11 5.92
N ALA A 32 0.47 0.92 5.07
CA ALA A 32 0.29 2.30 5.49
C ALA A 32 -1.01 2.48 6.30
N ARG A 33 -2.13 1.94 5.80
CA ARG A 33 -3.41 1.99 6.51
C ARG A 33 -3.33 1.31 7.89
N SER A 34 -2.69 0.15 7.99
CA SER A 34 -2.54 -0.55 9.26
C SER A 34 -1.63 0.20 10.24
N PHE A 35 -0.56 0.82 9.73
CA PHE A 35 0.35 1.63 10.52
C PHE A 35 -0.37 2.84 11.13
N ILE A 36 -1.00 3.67 10.30
CA ILE A 36 -1.77 4.85 10.73
C ILE A 36 -2.84 4.46 11.76
N LYS A 37 -3.54 3.35 11.52
CA LYS A 37 -4.66 2.95 12.38
C LYS A 37 -4.23 2.39 13.74
N ASN A 38 -3.15 1.60 13.78
CA ASN A 38 -2.87 0.73 14.93
C ASN A 38 -1.50 0.95 15.57
N ARG A 39 -0.58 1.68 14.94
CA ARG A 39 0.83 1.75 15.36
C ARG A 39 1.40 3.17 15.42
N ALA A 40 0.86 4.09 14.62
CA ALA A 40 1.36 5.45 14.54
C ALA A 40 1.18 6.19 15.88
N THR A 41 2.21 6.94 16.27
CA THR A 41 2.16 7.91 17.36
C THR A 41 1.59 9.24 16.87
N THR A 42 1.32 10.18 17.77
CA THR A 42 0.86 11.53 17.40
C THR A 42 1.86 12.24 16.48
N ALA A 43 3.16 12.15 16.78
CA ALA A 43 4.21 12.74 15.95
C ALA A 43 4.25 12.12 14.55
N ASP A 44 4.08 10.80 14.44
CA ASP A 44 4.02 10.13 13.14
C ASP A 44 2.80 10.60 12.32
N LEU A 45 1.66 10.83 12.97
CA LEU A 45 0.45 11.31 12.30
C LEU A 45 0.63 12.71 11.75
N ASP A 46 1.29 13.60 12.50
CA ASP A 46 1.59 14.96 12.08
C ASP A 46 2.53 14.97 10.86
N GLU A 47 3.63 14.22 10.92
CA GLU A 47 4.56 14.09 9.78
C GLU A 47 3.86 13.50 8.54
N LEU A 48 3.05 12.45 8.73
CA LEU A 48 2.31 11.84 7.62
C LEU A 48 1.29 12.80 7.00
N ALA A 49 0.66 13.68 7.80
CA ALA A 49 -0.25 14.68 7.28
C ALA A 49 0.48 15.69 6.37
N GLU A 50 1.64 16.19 6.80
CA GLU A 50 2.47 17.10 5.99
C GLU A 50 2.88 16.44 4.66
N LEU A 51 3.33 15.19 4.70
CA LEU A 51 3.70 14.42 3.51
C LEU A 51 2.50 14.23 2.55
N MET A 52 1.31 13.99 3.11
CA MET A 52 0.08 13.84 2.32
C MET A 52 -0.31 15.13 1.62
N ASP A 53 -0.21 16.28 2.29
CA ASP A 53 -0.54 17.58 1.71
C ASP A 53 0.46 17.98 0.63
N ALA A 54 1.76 17.80 0.86
CA ALA A 54 2.78 18.02 -0.17
C ALA A 54 2.50 17.17 -1.43
N ARG A 55 2.12 15.89 -1.25
CA ARG A 55 1.79 15.02 -2.38
C ARG A 55 0.54 15.46 -3.14
N ARG A 56 -0.49 15.95 -2.44
CA ARG A 56 -1.72 16.48 -3.05
C ARG A 56 -1.43 17.72 -3.89
N THR A 57 -0.63 18.64 -3.38
CA THR A 57 -0.24 19.85 -4.11
C THR A 57 0.50 19.50 -5.40
N LEU A 58 1.45 18.57 -5.34
CA LEU A 58 2.16 18.09 -6.53
C LEU A 58 1.20 17.48 -7.56
N LEU A 59 0.30 16.60 -7.13
CA LEU A 59 -0.68 15.97 -8.03
C LEU A 59 -1.66 16.97 -8.65
N GLN A 60 -2.06 18.01 -7.90
CA GLN A 60 -2.90 19.09 -8.40
C GLN A 60 -2.15 19.94 -9.44
N SER A 61 -0.86 20.20 -9.23
CA SER A 61 -0.01 20.93 -10.18
C SER A 61 0.29 20.14 -11.45
N GLU A 62 0.36 18.80 -11.39
CA GLU A 62 0.55 17.93 -12.55
C GLU A 62 -0.73 17.77 -13.39
N SER A 63 -1.89 18.13 -12.83
CA SER A 63 -3.20 18.03 -13.48
C SER A 63 -3.67 19.33 -14.15
N HIS A 64 -2.79 20.35 -14.22
CA HIS A 64 -3.04 21.63 -14.90
C HIS A 64 -2.00 21.85 -15.99
#